data_AF-A0A2X1KDV1-F1
#
_entry.id   AF-A0A2X1KDV1-F1
#
_cell.length_a   1.000
_cell.length_b   1.000
_cell.length_c   1.000
_cell.angle_alpha   90.00
_cell.angle_beta   90.00
_cell.angle_gamma   90.00
#
_symmetry.space_group_name_H-M   'P 1'
#
loop_
_entity.id
_entity.type
_entity.pdbx_description
1 polymer ?
#
loop_
_entity_poly.entity_id
_entity_poly.type
_entity_poly.pdbx_seq_one_letter_code
_entity_poly.pdbx_strand_id
1 'polypeptide(L)'
;MQSPWTRDGKIRAEQVSITPQVSGRIVELNIKDNQLVNAGDLLLTIDKTPFQIAELNAQAQLAKAQSDLAKANNEANRRRHLSQNFYFCRRTRYR
;
A
#
# COMPACT_ATOMS: atom_id res chain seq x y z
N MET A 1 -70.37 -7.11 0.51
CA MET A 1 -69.07 -6.40 0.64
C MET A 1 -68.16 -7.25 1.53
N GLN A 2 -67.20 -7.97 0.95
CA GLN A 2 -66.19 -8.72 1.69
C GLN A 2 -64.84 -8.03 1.49
N SER A 3 -64.30 -7.47 2.57
CA SER A 3 -62.96 -6.89 2.56
C SER A 3 -61.93 -8.01 2.72
N PRO A 4 -60.96 -8.14 1.80
CA PRO A 4 -59.96 -9.19 1.89
C PRO A 4 -59.03 -8.90 3.08
N TRP A 5 -58.98 -9.81 4.03
CA TRP A 5 -58.06 -9.80 5.17
C TRP A 5 -56.90 -10.76 4.86
N THR A 6 -55.66 -10.32 5.11
CA THR A 6 -54.47 -11.16 5.01
C THR A 6 -53.63 -10.96 6.27
N ARG A 7 -53.32 -12.06 6.97
CA ARG A 7 -52.64 -12.07 8.27
C ARG A 7 -51.11 -11.91 8.17
N ASP A 8 -50.53 -12.07 6.98
CA ASP A 8 -49.10 -12.32 6.84
C ASP A 8 -48.37 -11.11 6.21
N GLY A 9 -47.69 -10.35 7.06
CA GLY A 9 -46.66 -9.39 6.66
C GLY A 9 -45.27 -10.02 6.84
N LYS A 10 -44.49 -10.16 5.77
CA LYS A 10 -43.09 -10.59 5.85
C LYS A 10 -42.18 -9.36 5.79
N ILE A 11 -41.52 -9.05 6.90
CA ILE A 11 -40.49 -8.01 6.95
C ILE A 11 -39.16 -8.65 6.55
N ARG A 12 -38.47 -8.05 5.58
CA ARG A 12 -37.09 -8.41 5.23
C ARG A 12 -36.19 -7.34 5.84
N ALA A 13 -35.32 -7.74 6.76
CA ALA A 13 -34.23 -6.90 7.23
C ALA A 13 -32.96 -7.34 6.51
N GLU A 14 -32.28 -6.40 5.86
CA GLU A 14 -30.97 -6.66 5.27
C GLU A 14 -29.92 -6.49 6.38
N GLN A 15 -29.37 -7.62 6.82
CA GLN A 15 -28.32 -7.63 7.84
C GLN A 15 -26.96 -7.62 7.15
N VAL A 16 -26.25 -6.49 7.24
CA VAL A 16 -24.88 -6.37 6.74
C VAL A 16 -23.91 -6.55 7.91
N SER A 17 -23.09 -7.60 7.87
CA SER A 17 -22.00 -7.78 8.83
C SER A 17 -20.80 -6.92 8.42
N ILE A 18 -20.42 -5.95 9.25
CA ILE A 18 -19.19 -5.17 9.04
C ILE A 18 -18.01 -5.95 9.61
N THR A 19 -17.08 -6.36 8.75
CA THR A 19 -15.82 -7.00 9.15
C THR A 19 -14.65 -6.11 8.72
N PRO A 20 -13.67 -5.83 9.60
CA PRO A 20 -12.49 -5.09 9.21
C PRO A 20 -11.68 -5.87 8.16
N GLN A 21 -11.26 -5.19 7.10
CA GLN A 21 -10.44 -5.77 6.02
C GLN A 21 -9.01 -6.11 6.47
N VAL A 22 -8.57 -5.55 7.59
CA VAL A 22 -7.22 -5.74 8.14
C VAL A 22 -7.29 -6.26 9.57
N SER A 23 -6.49 -7.27 9.87
CA SER A 23 -6.32 -7.78 11.22
C SER A 23 -5.50 -6.78 12.04
N GLY A 24 -6.06 -6.29 13.15
CA GLY A 24 -5.37 -5.33 14.01
C GLY A 24 -6.08 -5.14 15.34
N ARG A 25 -5.38 -4.56 16.31
CA ARG A 25 -5.97 -4.21 17.60
C ARG A 25 -6.97 -3.08 17.40
N ILE A 26 -8.20 -3.28 17.86
CA ILE A 26 -9.23 -2.24 17.89
C ILE A 26 -8.86 -1.28 19.02
N VAL A 27 -8.70 0.01 18.68
CA VAL A 27 -8.37 1.08 19.63
C VAL A 27 -9.64 1.67 20.20
N GLU A 28 -10.64 1.91 19.35
CA GLU A 28 -11.93 2.45 19.75
C GLU A 28 -13.07 1.79 18.98
N LEU A 29 -14.16 1.52 19.72
CA LEU A 29 -15.44 1.10 19.19
C LEU A 29 -16.41 2.29 19.39
N ASN A 30 -16.74 2.98 18.30
CA ASN A 30 -17.51 4.22 18.35
C ASN A 30 -19.01 3.98 18.09
N ILE A 31 -19.51 2.77 18.36
CA ILE A 31 -20.87 2.33 18.01
C ILE A 31 -21.62 1.91 19.26
N LYS A 32 -22.92 2.21 19.31
CA LYS A 32 -23.87 1.68 20.30
C LYS A 32 -24.84 0.70 19.63
N ASP A 33 -25.32 -0.28 20.40
CA ASP A 33 -26.33 -1.22 19.93
C ASP A 33 -27.59 -0.47 19.44
N ASN A 34 -28.15 -0.92 18.31
CA ASN A 34 -29.30 -0.31 17.62
C ASN A 34 -29.12 1.12 17.08
N GLN A 35 -27.88 1.60 16.91
CA GLN A 35 -27.63 2.90 16.29
C GLN A 35 -27.85 2.86 14.77
N LEU A 36 -28.56 3.85 14.23
CA LEU A 36 -28.64 4.12 12.79
C LEU A 36 -27.28 4.62 12.32
N VAL A 37 -26.65 3.89 11.39
CA VAL A 37 -25.35 4.22 10.80
C VAL A 37 -25.50 4.38 9.30
N ASN A 38 -24.82 5.37 8.73
CA ASN A 38 -24.81 5.64 7.30
C ASN A 38 -23.51 5.12 6.67
N ALA A 39 -23.51 4.96 5.35
CA ALA A 39 -22.30 4.61 4.60
C ALA A 39 -21.25 5.71 4.76
N GLY A 40 -20.08 5.35 5.28
CA GLY A 40 -18.95 6.26 5.50
C GLY A 40 -18.74 6.69 6.96
N ASP A 41 -19.63 6.31 7.88
CA ASP A 41 -19.44 6.59 9.30
C ASP A 41 -18.25 5.81 9.88
N LEU A 42 -17.47 6.46 10.75
CA LEU A 42 -16.35 5.84 11.44
C LEU A 42 -16.86 4.97 12.59
N LEU A 43 -16.98 3.68 12.33
CA LEU A 43 -17.51 2.71 13.28
C LEU A 43 -16.42 2.14 14.20
N LEU A 44 -15.23 1.93 13.65
CA LEU A 44 -14.13 1.21 14.29
C LEU A 44 -12.82 1.90 13.95
N THR A 45 -12.00 2.17 14.96
CA THR A 45 -10.64 2.66 14.76
C THR A 45 -9.64 1.55 15.05
N ILE A 46 -8.86 1.17 14.04
CA ILE A 46 -7.77 0.19 14.16
C ILE A 46 -6.46 0.93 14.42
N ASP A 47 -5.58 0.35 15.26
CA ASP A 47 -4.25 0.91 15.52
C ASP A 47 -3.45 1.03 14.22
N LYS A 48 -3.08 2.27 13.88
CA LYS A 48 -2.37 2.62 12.65
C LYS A 48 -0.86 2.43 12.76
N THR A 49 -0.32 2.28 13.96
CA THR A 49 1.13 2.23 14.24
C THR A 49 1.87 1.17 13.41
N PRO A 50 1.46 -0.12 13.38
CA PRO A 50 2.16 -1.12 12.58
C PRO A 50 2.05 -0.87 11.07
N PHE A 51 0.94 -0.28 10.61
CA PHE A 51 0.73 0.05 9.20
C PHE A 51 1.61 1.20 8.74
N GLN A 52 1.77 2.24 9.57
CA GLN A 52 2.67 3.36 9.29
C GLN A 52 4.12 2.90 9.21
N ILE A 53 4.54 2.00 10.12
CA ILE A 53 5.89 1.41 10.08
C ILE A 53 6.09 0.61 8.79
N ALA A 54 5.11 -0.21 8.40
CA ALA A 54 5.18 -0.98 7.16
C ALA A 54 5.25 -0.07 5.92
N GLU A 55 4.49 1.01 5.89
CA GLU A 55 4.53 2.02 4.83
C GLU A 55 5.90 2.69 4.74
N LEU A 56 6.44 3.16 5.86
CA LEU A 56 7.77 3.78 5.91
C LEU A 56 8.86 2.80 5.45
N ASN A 57 8.77 1.54 5.85
CA ASN A 57 9.70 0.50 5.40
C ASN A 57 9.62 0.27 3.88
N ALA A 58 8.40 0.24 3.31
CA ALA A 58 8.21 0.10 1.88
C ALA A 58 8.77 1.31 1.11
N GLN A 59 8.53 2.53 1.60
CA GLN A 59 9.07 3.76 1.03
C GLN A 59 10.61 3.77 1.08
N ALA A 60 11.20 3.36 2.19
CA ALA A 60 12.65 3.26 2.33
C ALA A 60 13.26 2.23 1.36
N GLN A 61 12.61 1.07 1.18
CA GLN A 61 13.05 0.06 0.19
C GLN A 61 12.98 0.60 -1.23
N LEU A 62 11.93 1.35 -1.58
CA LEU A 62 11.78 1.98 -2.88
C LEU A 62 12.90 3.01 -3.12
N ALA A 63 13.17 3.90 -2.16
CA ALA A 63 14.24 4.88 -2.25
C ALA A 63 15.63 4.23 -2.39
N LYS A 64 15.86 3.13 -1.68
CA LYS A 64 17.09 2.32 -1.82
C LYS A 64 17.23 1.76 -3.23
N ALA A 65 16.17 1.13 -3.76
CA ALA A 65 16.18 0.56 -5.10
C ALA A 65 16.43 1.63 -6.18
N GLN A 66 15.83 2.81 -6.04
CA GLN A 66 16.09 3.95 -6.94
C GLN A 66 17.55 4.40 -6.90
N SER A 67 18.13 4.48 -5.69
CA SER A 67 19.54 4.85 -5.51
C SER A 67 20.49 3.84 -6.14
N ASP A 68 20.19 2.55 -6.01
CA ASP A 68 21.00 1.48 -6.58
C ASP A 68 20.90 1.46 -8.11
N LEU A 69 19.72 1.73 -8.67
CA LEU A 69 19.52 1.91 -10.11
C LEU A 69 20.35 3.09 -10.63
N ALA A 70 20.30 4.23 -9.94
CA ALA A 70 21.08 5.41 -10.31
C ALA A 70 22.60 5.12 -10.29
N LYS A 71 23.09 4.41 -9.27
CA LYS A 71 24.49 3.96 -9.21
C LYS A 71 24.87 3.05 -10.37
N ALA A 72 24.04 2.05 -10.66
CA ALA A 72 24.28 1.11 -11.77
C ALA A 72 24.34 1.83 -13.13
N ASN A 73 23.44 2.80 -13.36
CA ASN A 73 23.45 3.62 -14.57
C ASN A 73 24.71 4.47 -14.67
N ASN A 74 25.12 5.13 -13.58
CA ASN A 74 26.34 5.93 -13.55
C ASN A 74 27.59 5.08 -13.83
N GLU A 75 27.63 3.87 -13.28
CA GLU A 75 28.74 2.94 -13.52
C GLU A 75 28.77 2.43 -14.97
N ALA A 76 27.61 2.10 -15.55
CA ALA A 76 27.50 1.69 -16.95
C ALA A 76 27.96 2.81 -17.91
N ASN A 77 27.54 4.06 -17.65
CA ASN A 77 27.98 5.22 -18.41
C ASN A 77 29.49 5.44 -18.27
N ARG A 78 30.03 5.38 -17.05
CA ARG A 78 31.48 5.49 -16.80
C ARG A 78 32.27 4.44 -17.59
N ARG A 79 31.83 3.18 -17.56
CA ARG A 79 32.47 2.09 -18.30
C ARG A 79 32.49 2.33 -19.81
N ARG A 80 31.39 2.84 -20.38
CA ARG A 80 31.32 3.21 -21.81
C ARG A 80 32.34 4.28 -22.18
N HIS A 81 32.52 5.30 -21.34
CA HIS A 81 33.47 6.40 -21.62
C HIS A 81 34.95 6.01 -21.45
N LEU A 82 35.30 5.04 -20.61
CA LEU A 82 36.69 4.60 -20.43
C LEU A 82 37.26 3.82 -21.63
N SER A 83 36.42 3.21 -22.46
CA SER A 83 36.84 2.49 -23.67
C SER A 83 37.52 3.39 -24.71
N GLN A 84 37.34 4.72 -24.66
CA GLN A 84 37.86 5.65 -25.66
C GLN A 84 39.30 6.12 -25.40
N ASN A 85 39.81 5.97 -24.17
CA ASN A 85 41.15 6.42 -23.79
C ASN A 85 42.11 5.24 -23.63
N PHE A 86 42.27 4.41 -24.67
CA PHE A 86 43.32 3.41 -24.68
C PHE A 86 44.66 4.10 -24.94
N TYR A 87 45.41 4.38 -23.87
CA TYR A 87 46.75 4.92 -23.92
C TYR A 87 47.68 3.96 -24.67
N PHE A 88 47.94 4.26 -25.95
CA PHE A 88 48.95 3.57 -26.75
C PHE A 88 50.34 4.04 -26.30
N CYS A 89 50.95 3.34 -25.34
CA CYS A 89 52.33 3.57 -24.97
C CYS A 89 53.25 3.03 -26.09
N ARG A 90 53.73 3.92 -26.97
CA ARG A 90 54.76 3.59 -27.95
C ARG A 90 56.07 3.29 -27.23
N ARG A 91 56.37 2.00 -27.05
CA ARG A 91 57.70 1.55 -26.66
C ARG A 91 58.66 1.74 -27.84
N THR A 92 59.22 2.92 -27.98
CA THR A 92 60.33 3.19 -28.91
C THR A 92 61.55 2.40 -28.43
N ARG A 93 61.91 1.39 -29.21
CA ARG A 93 63.12 0.57 -29.03
C ARG A 93 64.30 1.41 -29.50
N TYR A 94 65.12 1.89 -28.56
CA TYR A 94 66.36 2.60 -28.85
C TYR A 94 67.37 1.62 -29.46
N ARG A 95 68.02 2.00 -30.55
CA ARG A 95 69.09 1.27 -31.21
C ARG A 95 70.30 2.19 -31.28
#